data_AF-M0C0I7-F1
#
_entry.id   AF-M0C0I7-F1
#
_cell.length_a   1.000
_cell.length_b   1.000
_cell.length_c   1.000
_cell.angle_alpha   90.00
_cell.angle_beta   90.00
_cell.angle_gamma   90.00
#
_symmetry.space_group_name_H-M   'P 1'
#
loop_
_entity.id
_entity.type
_entity.pdbx_description
1 polymer ?
#
loop_
_entity_poly.entity_id
_entity_poly.type
_entity_poly.pdbx_seq_one_letter_code
_entity_poly.pdbx_strand_id
1 'polypeptide(L)' 'MPVSSCTDVGYTGSGPPGGFEFYGFHRGWAVYSPDGGVNRCDTPIVTIAVALLGIGSASLGYERSQR' A
#
# COMPACT_ATOMS: atom_id res chain seq x y z
N MET A 1 -5.43 10.51 4.24
CA MET A 1 -5.31 9.20 3.55
C MET A 1 -5.11 8.13 4.62
N PRO A 2 -6.06 7.22 4.91
CA PRO A 2 -5.83 6.22 5.95
C PRO A 2 -5.99 4.81 5.39
N VAL A 3 -5.06 4.41 4.53
CA VAL A 3 -4.76 2.99 4.32
C VAL A 3 -3.27 2.76 4.52
N SER A 4 -2.45 3.75 4.15
CA SER A 4 -1.02 3.77 4.44
C SER A 4 -0.74 4.34 5.83
N SER A 5 0.17 3.70 6.56
CA SER A 5 0.80 4.24 7.78
C SER A 5 2.18 4.74 7.43
N CYS A 6 2.48 6.01 7.65
CA CYS A 6 3.80 6.58 7.40
C CYS A 6 4.42 7.10 8.70
N THR A 7 5.68 6.73 8.94
CA THR A 7 6.48 7.16 10.07
C THR A 7 7.74 7.86 9.56
N ASP A 8 8.04 9.02 10.12
CA ASP A 8 9.35 9.66 9.94
C ASP A 8 10.41 8.79 10.62
N VAL A 9 11.42 8.38 9.85
CA VAL A 9 12.51 7.54 10.35
C VAL A 9 13.85 8.26 10.35
N GLY A 10 13.87 9.52 9.90
CA GLY A 10 15.08 10.31 9.73
C GLY A 10 15.96 9.79 8.59
N TYR A 11 16.41 10.70 7.73
CA TYR A 11 17.31 10.33 6.65
C TYR A 11 18.71 10.00 7.19
N THR A 12 19.16 8.76 7.00
CA THR A 12 20.49 8.29 7.46
C THR A 12 21.53 8.22 6.34
N GLY A 13 21.21 8.67 5.12
CA GLY A 13 22.13 8.64 3.99
C GLY A 13 23.17 9.75 4.01
N SER A 14 24.24 9.59 3.21
CA SER A 14 25.30 10.59 3.05
C SER A 14 25.08 11.56 1.88
N GLY A 15 23.90 11.55 1.24
CA GLY A 15 23.54 12.41 0.10
C GLY A 15 22.22 13.18 0.35
N PRO A 16 21.72 13.98 -0.59
CA PRO A 16 20.37 14.51 -0.47
C PRO A 16 19.34 13.36 -0.59
N PRO A 17 18.26 13.35 0.22
CA PRO A 17 17.18 12.37 0.06
C PRO A 17 16.63 12.44 -1.36
N GLY A 18 16.49 11.28 -2.00
CA GLY A 18 16.18 11.20 -3.43
C GLY A 18 15.20 10.09 -3.78
N GLY A 19 13.99 10.49 -4.18
CA GLY A 19 13.05 9.67 -4.94
C GLY A 19 12.36 8.54 -4.16
N PHE A 20 11.59 7.73 -4.88
CA PHE A 20 10.90 6.59 -4.28
C PHE A 20 11.86 5.42 -4.02
N GLU A 21 11.81 4.86 -2.81
CA GLU A 21 12.54 3.65 -2.43
C GLU A 21 11.57 2.53 -2.03
N PHE A 22 11.75 1.33 -2.58
CA PHE A 22 10.95 0.17 -2.18
C PHE A 22 11.74 -0.75 -1.25
N TYR A 23 11.19 -1.02 -0.06
CA TYR A 23 11.85 -1.85 0.94
C TYR A 23 11.41 -3.32 0.92
N GLY A 24 10.20 -3.61 0.43
CA GLY A 24 9.72 -4.98 0.25
C GLY A 24 8.28 -5.21 0.68
N PHE A 25 7.91 -6.47 0.84
CA PHE A 25 6.60 -6.89 1.33
C PHE A 25 6.72 -7.59 2.68
N HIS A 26 5.85 -7.22 3.63
CA HIS A 26 5.77 -7.87 4.94
C HIS A 26 4.31 -8.10 5.35
N ARG A 27 3.93 -9.36 5.59
CA ARG A 27 2.57 -9.75 6.05
C ARG A 27 1.42 -9.13 5.24
N GLY A 28 1.59 -9.01 3.92
CA GLY A 28 0.59 -8.42 3.02
C GLY A 28 0.62 -6.89 2.92
N TRP A 29 1.60 -6.25 3.55
CA TRP A 29 1.88 -4.83 3.45
C TRP A 29 3.06 -4.57 2.49
N ALA A 30 2.95 -3.52 1.69
CA ALA A 30 4.03 -2.97 0.89
C ALA A 30 4.75 -1.89 1.71
N VAL A 31 6.07 -2.02 1.84
CA VAL A 31 6.91 -1.14 2.65
C VAL A 31 7.81 -0.33 1.71
N TYR A 32 7.77 1.00 1.81
CA TYR A 32 8.46 1.90 0.89
C TYR A 32 8.75 3.26 1.54
N SER A 33 9.57 4.09 0.89
CA SER A 33 9.71 5.51 1.17
C SER A 33 9.36 6.32 -0.07
N PRO A 34 8.40 7.26 -0.02
CA PRO A 34 8.13 8.14 -1.15
C PRO A 34 9.20 9.24 -1.33
N ASP A 35 9.92 9.56 -0.26
CA ASP A 35 10.78 10.75 -0.15
C ASP A 35 12.26 10.39 0.06
N GLY A 36 12.68 9.21 -0.38
CA GLY A 36 14.09 8.82 -0.43
C GLY A 36 14.70 8.55 0.94
N GLY A 37 13.94 7.92 1.83
CA GLY A 37 14.42 7.48 3.15
C GLY A 37 14.08 8.44 4.30
N VAL A 38 13.37 9.54 4.06
CA VAL A 38 12.88 10.43 5.12
C VAL A 38 11.69 9.77 5.85
N ASN A 39 10.68 9.38 5.07
CA ASN A 39 9.47 8.75 5.59
C ASN A 39 9.43 7.28 5.18
N ARG A 40 9.17 6.38 6.13
CA ARG A 40 8.85 4.98 5.84
C ARG A 40 7.34 4.79 5.89
N CYS A 41 6.77 4.28 4.82
CA CYS A 41 5.35 4.03 4.66
C CYS A 41 5.05 2.54 4.47
N ASP A 42 3.98 2.07 5.12
CA ASP A 42 3.43 0.72 5.01
C ASP A 42 2.00 0.79 4.47
N THR A 43 1.71 0.11 3.35
CA THR A 43 0.37 0.05 2.72
C THR A 43 -0.16 -1.39 2.65
N PRO A 44 -1.38 -1.71 3.13
CA PRO A 44 -1.92 -3.07 3.20
C PRO A 44 -2.49 -3.52 1.84
N ILE A 45 -1.62 -3.76 0.87
CA ILE A 45 -2.01 -3.99 -0.52
C ILE A 45 -2.85 -5.26 -0.70
N VAL A 46 -2.59 -6.31 0.10
CA VAL A 46 -3.36 -7.57 0.02
C VAL A 46 -4.78 -7.35 0.49
N THR A 47 -5.00 -6.62 1.59
CA THR A 47 -6.33 -6.31 2.10
C THR A 47 -7.14 -5.52 1.07
N ILE A 48 -6.50 -4.55 0.41
CA ILE A 48 -7.14 -3.75 -0.65
C ILE A 48 -7.53 -4.63 -1.83
N ALA A 49 -6.62 -5.49 -2.30
CA ALA A 49 -6.89 -6.40 -3.42
C ALA A 49 -8.06 -7.36 -3.11
N VAL A 50 -8.08 -7.96 -1.91
CA VAL A 50 -9.17 -8.85 -1.48
C VAL A 50 -10.49 -8.11 -1.39
N ALA A 51 -10.51 -6.89 -0.86
CA ALA A 51 -11.73 -6.08 -0.78
C ALA A 51 -12.29 -5.77 -2.19
N LEU A 52 -11.43 -5.37 -3.13
CA LEU A 52 -11.84 -5.08 -4.51
C LEU A 52 -12.38 -6.32 -5.22
N LEU A 53 -11.70 -7.47 -5.06
CA LEU A 53 -12.17 -8.75 -5.61
C LEU A 53 -13.51 -9.17 -4.99
N GLY A 54 -13.68 -8.98 -3.67
CA GLY A 54 -14.92 -9.28 -2.98
C GLY A 54 -16.08 -8.43 -3.48
N ILE A 55 -15.89 -7.11 -3.57
CA ILE A 55 -16.91 -6.18 -4.09
C ILE A 55 -17.25 -6.51 -5.54
N GLY A 56 -16.25 -6.68 -6.40
CA GLY A 56 -16.47 -7.00 -7.82
C GLY A 56 -17.16 -8.35 -8.04
N SER A 57 -16.87 -9.34 -7.20
CA SER A 57 -17.54 -10.65 -7.27
C SER A 57 -18.98 -10.58 -6.78
N ALA A 58 -19.22 -9.82 -5.70
CA ALA A 58 -20.56 -9.63 -5.16
C ALA A 58 -21.47 -8.86 -6.13
N SER A 59 -20.97 -7.81 -6.77
CA SER A 59 -21.74 -7.05 -7.77
C SER A 59 -22.11 -7.92 -8.97
N LEU A 60 -21.14 -8.67 -9.51
CA LEU A 60 -21.38 -9.60 -10.63
C LEU A 60 -22.37 -10.72 -10.25
N GLY A 61 -22.29 -11.24 -9.03
CA GLY A 61 -23.23 -12.24 -8.52
C GLY A 61 -24.64 -11.70 -8.39
N TYR A 62 -24.78 -10.47 -7.89
CA TYR A 62 -26.08 -9.79 -7.78
C TYR A 62 -26.72 -9.56 -9.16
N GLU A 63 -25.97 -9.06 -10.13
CA GLU A 63 -26.46 -8.85 -11.50
C GLU A 63 -26.95 -10.15 -12.15
N ARG A 64 -26.25 -11.27 -11.93
CA ARG A 64 -26.63 -12.58 -12.44
C ARG A 64 -27.88 -13.15 -11.77
N SER A 65 -28.07 -12.88 -10.48
CA SER A 65 -29.25 -13.34 -9.72
C SER A 65 -30.53 -12.61 -10.09
N GLN A 66 -30.43 -11.42 -10.69
CA GLN A 66 -31.57 -10.61 -11.13
C GLN A 66 -32.00 -10.91 -12.57
N ARG A 67 -31.26 -11.77 -13.28
CA ARG A 67 -31.63 -12.28 -14.61
C ARG A 67 -32.36 -13.61 -14.48
#